data_AF-A0A059X7J9-F1
#
_entry.id   AF-A0A059X7J9-F1
#
_cell.length_a   1.000
_cell.length_b   1.000
_cell.length_c   1.000
_cell.angle_alpha   90.00
_cell.angle_beta   90.00
_cell.angle_gamma   90.00
#
_symmetry.space_group_name_H-M   'P 1'
#
loop_
_entity.id
_entity.type
_entity.pdbx_description
1 polymer ?
#
loop_
_entity_poly.entity_id
_entity_poly.type
_entity_poly.pdbx_seq_one_letter_code
_entity_poly.pdbx_strand_id
1 'polypeptide(L)'
;MYKLTARQILGIALLSALFAAGSVVVLNRLTHHLEPNSSAFTEAMPNITDPSLATDEQNNVEVYKAISPGVVSIKSTSYRQDFFGQVEEGQGSGSGSVIDNQGHILTNYHVIEGAQKLAVSLGGDKTYPATVVGGDPDTDLAVIKIEAPAAQLTVVP
;
A
#
# COMPACT_ATOMS: atom_id res chain seq x y z
N MET A 1 -34.99 44.94 -13.69
CA MET A 1 -34.84 44.15 -14.92
C MET A 1 -33.49 44.49 -15.56
N TYR A 2 -32.48 43.62 -15.45
CA TYR A 2 -31.22 43.80 -16.18
C TYR A 2 -31.47 43.51 -17.66
N LYS A 3 -31.33 44.52 -18.53
CA LYS A 3 -31.39 44.34 -19.99
C LYS A 3 -29.96 44.09 -20.50
N LEU A 4 -29.56 42.81 -20.55
CA LEU A 4 -28.30 42.42 -21.17
C LEU A 4 -28.40 42.65 -22.69
N THR A 5 -27.44 43.38 -23.25
CA THR A 5 -27.36 43.64 -24.70
C THR A 5 -26.68 42.48 -25.42
N ALA A 6 -27.00 42.25 -26.70
CA ALA A 6 -26.44 41.14 -27.49
C ALA A 6 -24.90 41.09 -27.50
N ARG A 7 -24.24 42.26 -27.41
CA ARG A 7 -22.78 42.37 -27.32
C ARG A 7 -22.23 41.83 -26.00
N GLN A 8 -22.96 42.00 -24.89
CA GLN A 8 -22.58 41.47 -23.58
C GLN A 8 -22.78 39.96 -23.51
N ILE A 9 -23.85 39.44 -24.13
CA ILE A 9 -24.08 37.99 -24.24
C ILE A 9 -22.94 37.33 -25.04
N LEU A 10 -22.54 37.94 -26.16
CA LEU A 10 -21.43 37.43 -26.98
C LEU A 10 -20.10 37.49 -26.22
N GLY A 11 -19.86 38.56 -25.45
CA GLY A 11 -18.67 38.70 -24.62
C GLY A 11 -18.58 37.64 -23.52
N ILE A 12 -19.69 37.38 -22.80
CA ILE A 12 -19.75 36.35 -21.76
C ILE A 12 -19.56 34.95 -22.36
N ALA A 13 -20.19 34.68 -23.52
CA ALA A 13 -20.05 33.40 -24.21
C ALA A 13 -18.59 33.13 -24.61
N LEU A 14 -17.90 34.12 -25.18
CA LEU A 14 -16.49 34.00 -25.55
C LEU A 14 -15.59 33.82 -24.33
N LEU A 15 -15.84 34.55 -23.24
CA LEU A 15 -15.07 34.42 -22.00
C LEU A 15 -15.24 33.02 -21.38
N SER A 16 -16.47 32.49 -21.38
CA SER A 16 -16.76 31.16 -20.86
C SER A 16 -16.11 30.04 -21.69
N ALA A 17 -16.07 30.20 -23.01
CA ALA A 17 -15.43 29.26 -23.92
C ALA A 17 -13.91 29.24 -23.72
N LEU A 18 -13.28 30.41 -23.56
CA LEU A 18 -11.84 30.52 -23.27
C LEU A 18 -11.48 29.90 -21.92
N PHE A 19 -12.30 30.12 -20.90
CA PHE A 19 -12.08 29.54 -19.57
C PHE A 19 -12.19 28.01 -19.60
N ALA A 20 -13.20 27.47 -20.30
CA ALA A 20 -13.38 26.03 -20.47
C ALA A 20 -12.22 25.38 -21.25
N ALA A 21 -11.73 26.02 -22.32
CA ALA A 21 -10.57 25.51 -23.06
C ALA A 21 -9.29 25.55 -22.20
N GLY A 22 -9.09 26.62 -21.44
CA GLY A 22 -7.96 26.76 -20.53
C GLY A 22 -7.97 25.72 -19.41
N SER A 23 -9.13 25.48 -18.79
CA SER A 23 -9.26 24.48 -17.72
C SER A 23 -9.01 23.06 -18.24
N VAL A 24 -9.47 22.71 -19.44
CA VAL A 24 -9.22 21.40 -20.06
C VAL A 24 -7.73 21.19 -20.35
N VAL A 25 -7.02 22.19 -20.89
CA VAL A 25 -5.58 22.08 -21.16
C VAL A 25 -4.78 21.95 -19.85
N VAL A 26 -5.16 22.71 -18.81
CA VAL A 26 -4.50 22.65 -17.50
C VAL A 26 -4.78 21.32 -16.80
N LEU A 27 -6.04 20.84 -16.80
CA LEU A 27 -6.36 19.52 -16.26
C LEU A 27 -5.60 18.42 -17.00
N ASN A 28 -5.56 18.47 -18.34
CA ASN A 28 -4.85 17.47 -19.13
C ASN A 28 -3.33 17.47 -18.84
N ARG A 29 -2.73 18.65 -18.66
CA ARG A 29 -1.32 18.79 -18.25
C ARG A 29 -1.08 18.24 -16.84
N LEU A 30 -2.02 18.47 -15.92
CA LEU A 30 -1.94 18.00 -14.55
C LEU A 30 -2.10 16.48 -14.46
N THR A 31 -2.99 15.89 -15.25
CA THR A 31 -3.16 14.42 -15.33
C THR A 31 -1.97 13.73 -15.99
N HIS A 32 -1.30 14.37 -16.97
CA HIS A 32 -0.06 13.82 -17.54
C HIS A 32 1.17 13.96 -16.62
N HIS A 33 1.14 14.81 -15.58
CA HIS A 33 2.18 14.82 -14.53
C HIS A 33 1.91 13.77 -13.43
N LEU A 34 0.78 13.06 -13.52
CA LEU A 34 0.44 11.91 -12.69
C LEU A 34 0.61 10.61 -13.50
N GLU A 35 1.65 10.53 -14.35
CA GLU A 35 2.09 9.23 -14.82
C GLU A 35 2.50 8.41 -13.58
N PRO A 36 1.89 7.23 -13.35
CA PRO A 36 2.41 6.32 -12.35
C PRO A 36 3.83 5.99 -12.79
N ASN A 37 4.79 6.36 -11.96
CA ASN A 37 6.20 6.08 -12.15
C ASN A 37 6.34 4.54 -12.26
N SER A 38 6.29 4.02 -13.49
CA SER A 38 6.30 2.57 -13.77
C SER A 38 7.70 1.97 -13.56
N SER A 39 8.61 2.75 -12.98
CA SER A 39 9.96 2.36 -12.60
C SER A 39 10.03 1.63 -11.25
N ALA A 40 8.89 1.33 -10.60
CA ALA A 40 8.88 0.69 -9.29
C ALA A 40 9.05 -0.84 -9.28
N PHE A 41 9.14 -1.50 -10.44
CA PHE A 41 9.27 -2.98 -10.53
C PHE A 41 10.58 -3.47 -11.15
N THR A 42 11.63 -2.66 -11.13
CA THR A 42 12.99 -3.13 -11.50
C THR A 42 13.87 -3.18 -10.27
N GLU A 43 13.44 -3.91 -9.25
CA GLU A 43 14.41 -4.49 -8.32
C GLU A 43 15.07 -5.66 -9.03
N ALA A 44 16.40 -5.66 -9.07
CA ALA A 44 17.17 -6.74 -9.67
C ALA A 44 16.76 -8.05 -8.98
N MET A 45 16.16 -8.97 -9.75
CA MET A 45 15.77 -10.26 -9.20
C MET A 45 17.01 -10.93 -8.58
N PRO A 46 16.85 -11.59 -7.42
CA PRO A 46 17.91 -12.44 -6.89
C PRO A 46 18.32 -13.45 -7.96
N ASN A 47 19.60 -13.82 -7.98
CA ASN A 47 20.20 -14.69 -8.98
C ASN A 47 19.69 -16.14 -8.81
N ILE A 48 18.43 -16.37 -9.18
CA ILE A 48 17.75 -17.66 -9.16
C ILE A 48 18.15 -18.39 -10.44
N THR A 49 18.64 -19.61 -10.28
CA THR A 49 19.00 -20.51 -11.38
C THR A 49 17.76 -20.83 -12.20
N ASP A 50 17.91 -20.96 -13.52
CA ASP A 50 16.80 -21.40 -14.38
C ASP A 50 16.18 -22.70 -13.82
N PRO A 51 14.87 -22.72 -13.50
CA PRO A 51 14.21 -23.89 -12.95
C PRO A 51 14.33 -25.14 -13.82
N SER A 52 14.54 -24.98 -15.13
CA SER A 52 14.75 -26.10 -16.06
C SER A 52 16.14 -26.75 -15.95
N LEU A 53 17.09 -26.08 -15.30
CA LEU A 53 18.48 -26.52 -15.13
C LEU A 53 18.82 -26.85 -13.66
N ALA A 54 18.03 -26.36 -12.72
CA ALA A 54 18.18 -26.63 -11.30
C ALA A 54 17.53 -27.96 -10.90
N THR A 55 18.03 -28.56 -9.82
CA THR A 55 17.26 -29.60 -9.12
C THR A 55 16.10 -28.95 -8.36
N ASP A 56 15.04 -29.70 -8.09
CA ASP A 56 13.90 -29.21 -7.30
C ASP A 56 14.33 -28.66 -5.93
N GLU A 57 15.28 -29.33 -5.28
CA GLU A 57 15.86 -28.88 -4.01
C GLU A 57 16.56 -27.53 -4.15
N GLN A 58 17.39 -27.37 -5.19
CA GLN A 58 18.10 -26.12 -5.44
C GLN A 58 17.12 -24.98 -5.72
N ASN A 59 16.12 -25.21 -6.58
CA ASN A 59 15.10 -24.21 -6.91
C ASN A 59 14.34 -23.75 -5.66
N ASN A 60 13.88 -24.68 -4.82
CA ASN A 60 13.15 -24.35 -3.59
C ASN A 60 14.02 -23.55 -2.61
N VAL A 61 15.30 -23.90 -2.45
CA VAL A 61 16.23 -23.20 -1.57
C VAL A 61 16.53 -21.80 -2.07
N GLU A 62 16.71 -21.62 -3.38
CA GLU A 62 17.00 -20.33 -4.00
C GLU A 62 15.80 -19.38 -3.89
N VAL A 63 14.59 -19.85 -4.19
CA VAL A 63 13.35 -19.07 -4.02
C VAL A 63 13.13 -18.69 -2.56
N TYR A 64 13.34 -19.62 -1.63
CA TYR A 64 13.20 -19.32 -0.21
C TYR A 64 14.20 -18.26 0.25
N LYS A 65 15.49 -18.39 -0.11
CA LYS A 65 16.52 -17.40 0.24
C LYS A 65 16.24 -16.02 -0.34
N ALA A 66 15.68 -15.98 -1.55
CA ALA A 66 15.30 -14.76 -2.25
C ALA A 66 14.15 -14.03 -1.57
N ILE A 67 13.06 -14.74 -1.23
CA ILE A 67 11.77 -14.12 -0.88
C ILE A 67 11.52 -14.09 0.63
N SER A 68 12.06 -15.04 1.40
CA SER A 68 11.80 -15.11 2.86
C SER A 68 12.10 -13.81 3.64
N PRO A 69 13.10 -12.98 3.28
CA PRO A 69 13.31 -11.71 3.97
C PRO A 69 12.18 -10.69 3.79
N GLY A 70 11.39 -10.81 2.71
CA GLY A 70 10.23 -9.95 2.43
C GLY A 70 8.93 -10.39 3.11
N VAL A 71 8.94 -11.55 3.78
CA VAL A 71 7.81 -12.06 4.56
C VAL A 71 7.95 -11.63 6.01
N VAL A 72 6.88 -11.06 6.57
CA VAL A 72 6.87 -10.49 7.91
C VAL A 72 5.87 -11.19 8.82
N SER A 73 6.13 -11.14 10.13
CA SER A 73 5.17 -11.55 11.15
C SER A 73 4.43 -10.32 11.67
N ILE A 74 3.11 -10.43 11.82
CA ILE A 74 2.24 -9.37 12.30
C ILE A 74 1.64 -9.81 13.64
N LYS A 75 1.80 -8.98 14.66
CA LYS A 75 1.15 -9.13 15.96
C LYS A 75 0.07 -8.08 16.11
N SER A 76 -1.16 -8.52 16.35
CA SER A 76 -2.30 -7.66 16.68
C SER A 76 -2.61 -7.77 18.17
N THR A 77 -2.84 -6.63 18.80
CA THR A 77 -3.29 -6.57 20.20
C THR A 77 -4.66 -5.92 20.22
N SER A 78 -5.63 -6.65 20.79
CA SER A 78 -6.97 -6.16 21.06
C SER A 78 -7.22 -5.99 22.56
N TYR A 79 -8.11 -5.08 22.94
CA TYR A 79 -8.56 -4.88 24.32
C TYR A 79 -10.06 -5.17 24.39
N ARG A 80 -10.46 -6.13 25.22
CA ARG A 80 -11.87 -6.49 25.43
C ARG A 80 -12.22 -6.27 26.88
N GLN A 81 -13.38 -5.67 27.14
CA GLN A 81 -13.89 -5.48 28.49
C GLN A 81 -14.79 -6.66 28.85
N ASP A 82 -14.50 -7.30 29.99
CA ASP A 82 -15.30 -8.39 30.50
C ASP A 82 -16.60 -7.90 31.17
N PHE A 83 -17.44 -8.84 31.63
CA PHE A 83 -18.70 -8.54 32.32
C PHE A 83 -18.52 -7.76 33.63
N PHE A 84 -17.35 -7.83 34.26
CA PHE A 84 -17.02 -7.13 35.49
C PHE A 84 -16.32 -5.78 35.26
N GLY A 85 -16.13 -5.39 34.00
CA GLY A 85 -15.49 -4.13 33.62
C GLY A 85 -13.97 -4.16 33.60
N GLN A 86 -13.34 -5.33 33.69
CA GLN A 86 -11.89 -5.49 33.56
C GLN A 86 -11.50 -5.52 32.08
N VAL A 87 -10.42 -4.83 31.73
CA VAL A 87 -9.88 -4.85 30.38
C VAL A 87 -8.89 -6.00 30.26
N GLU A 88 -9.25 -7.00 29.45
CA GLU A 88 -8.36 -8.09 29.07
C GLU A 88 -7.67 -7.79 27.73
N GLU A 89 -6.40 -8.14 27.64
CA GLU A 89 -5.62 -8.06 26.41
C GLU A 89 -5.80 -9.34 25.59
N GLY A 90 -6.42 -9.22 24.42
CA GLY A 90 -6.42 -10.25 23.38
C GLY A 90 -5.20 -10.08 22.47
N GLN A 91 -4.58 -11.19 22.07
CA GLN A 91 -3.47 -11.19 21.11
C GLN A 91 -3.82 -12.03 19.89
N GLY A 92 -3.57 -11.48 18.71
CA GLY A 92 -3.63 -12.15 17.42
C GLY A 92 -2.26 -12.16 16.75
N SER A 93 -2.09 -13.11 15.83
CA SER A 93 -0.87 -13.26 15.02
C SER A 93 -1.25 -13.54 13.58
N GLY A 94 -0.46 -13.01 12.65
CA GLY A 94 -0.60 -13.24 11.22
C GLY A 94 0.72 -13.02 10.50
N SER A 95 0.64 -13.01 9.17
CA SER A 95 1.77 -12.78 8.28
C SER A 95 1.43 -11.72 7.25
N GLY A 96 2.47 -11.17 6.64
CA GLY A 96 2.31 -10.27 5.50
C GLY A 96 3.53 -10.29 4.60
N SER A 97 3.43 -9.56 3.49
CA SER A 97 4.50 -9.40 2.52
C SER A 97 4.76 -7.93 2.28
N VAL A 98 6.03 -7.53 2.27
CA VAL A 98 6.44 -6.17 1.91
C VAL A 98 6.22 -5.97 0.42
N ILE A 99 5.44 -4.96 0.05
CA ILE A 99 5.07 -4.68 -1.35
C ILE A 99 5.79 -3.48 -1.95
N ASP A 100 6.51 -2.68 -1.14
CA ASP A 100 7.38 -1.62 -1.62
C ASP A 100 8.44 -1.18 -0.59
N ASN A 101 9.37 -0.35 -1.07
CA ASN A 101 10.43 0.26 -0.27
C ASN A 101 9.97 1.40 0.65
N GLN A 102 8.68 1.72 0.64
CA GLN A 102 8.09 2.70 1.55
C GLN A 102 7.57 2.04 2.82
N GLY A 103 7.68 0.71 2.94
CA GLY A 103 7.24 -0.04 4.11
C GLY A 103 5.75 -0.36 4.11
N HIS A 104 5.12 -0.40 2.93
CA HIS A 104 3.77 -0.95 2.82
C HIS A 104 3.83 -2.48 2.84
N ILE A 105 2.90 -3.07 3.57
CA ILE A 105 2.79 -4.52 3.78
C ILE A 105 1.37 -4.94 3.45
N LEU A 106 1.25 -5.94 2.59
CA LEU A 106 -0.01 -6.62 2.29
C LEU A 106 -0.23 -7.75 3.30
N THR A 107 -1.45 -7.85 3.81
CA THR A 107 -1.89 -8.91 4.73
C THR A 107 -3.39 -9.16 4.56
N ASN A 108 -3.94 -10.06 5.37
CA ASN A 108 -5.38 -10.30 5.42
C ASN A 108 -6.09 -9.26 6.30
N TYR A 109 -7.33 -8.94 5.95
CA TYR A 109 -8.14 -8.01 6.73
C TYR A 109 -8.41 -8.55 8.15
N HIS A 110 -8.74 -9.83 8.27
CA HIS A 110 -9.03 -10.45 9.57
C HIS A 110 -7.85 -10.42 10.56
N VAL A 111 -6.60 -10.25 10.08
CA VAL A 111 -5.41 -10.12 10.93
C VAL A 111 -5.39 -8.79 11.68
N ILE A 112 -5.89 -7.73 11.03
CA ILE A 112 -5.91 -6.37 11.57
C ILE A 112 -7.27 -5.99 12.20
N GLU A 113 -8.31 -6.79 11.96
CA GLU A 113 -9.67 -6.51 12.41
C GLU A 113 -9.75 -6.38 13.94
N GLY A 114 -10.32 -5.28 14.42
CA GLY A 114 -10.53 -5.03 15.86
C GLY A 114 -9.25 -4.84 16.68
N ALA A 115 -8.07 -4.82 16.05
CA ALA A 115 -6.80 -4.58 16.70
C ALA A 115 -6.67 -3.08 17.07
N GLN A 116 -6.32 -2.78 18.33
CA GLN A 116 -5.96 -1.40 18.73
C GLN A 116 -4.48 -1.13 18.58
N LYS A 117 -3.63 -2.16 18.54
CA LYS A 117 -2.20 -2.03 18.23
C LYS A 117 -1.78 -3.09 17.23
N LEU A 118 -0.93 -2.70 16.30
CA LEU A 118 -0.29 -3.56 15.33
C LEU A 118 1.22 -3.41 15.42
N ALA A 119 1.92 -4.52 15.36
CA ALA A 119 3.37 -4.56 15.37
C ALA A 119 3.85 -5.58 14.35
N VAL A 120 4.87 -5.23 13.56
CA VAL A 120 5.42 -6.08 12.51
C VAL A 120 6.85 -6.45 12.87
N SER A 121 7.18 -7.73 12.83
CA SER A 121 8.56 -8.22 12.95
C SER A 121 9.15 -8.51 11.56
N LEU A 122 10.25 -7.82 11.24
CA LEU A 122 11.07 -8.04 10.05
C LEU A 122 12.23 -8.96 10.43
N GLY A 123 12.30 -10.16 9.83
CA GLY A 123 13.41 -11.10 10.07
C GLY A 123 13.56 -11.59 11.52
N GLY A 124 12.49 -11.51 12.33
CA GLY A 124 12.43 -12.05 13.70
C GLY A 124 12.86 -11.09 14.80
N ASP A 125 13.95 -10.34 14.61
CA ASP A 125 14.58 -9.63 15.73
C ASP A 125 14.10 -8.19 15.93
N LYS A 126 13.60 -7.53 14.88
CA LYS A 126 13.18 -6.12 14.95
C LYS A 126 11.70 -5.97 14.73
N THR A 127 11.05 -5.34 15.71
CA THR A 127 9.63 -5.05 15.68
C THR A 127 9.37 -3.57 15.42
N TYR A 128 8.45 -3.28 14.52
CA TYR A 128 8.04 -1.93 14.12
C TYR A 128 6.56 -1.74 14.41
N PRO A 129 6.13 -0.62 15.03
CA PRO A 129 4.72 -0.30 15.10
C PRO A 129 4.16 -0.09 13.68
N ALA A 130 2.95 -0.57 13.45
CA ALA A 130 2.28 -0.45 12.17
C ALA A 130 1.00 0.37 12.26
N THR A 131 0.69 1.03 11.15
CA THR A 131 -0.55 1.80 10.97
C THR A 131 -1.35 1.21 9.82
N VAL A 132 -2.67 1.24 9.91
CA VAL A 132 -3.55 0.77 8.81
C VAL A 132 -3.61 1.86 7.74
N VAL A 133 -3.30 1.49 6.49
CA VAL A 133 -3.45 2.36 5.32
C VAL A 133 -4.85 2.19 4.74
N GLY A 134 -5.31 0.95 4.63
CA GLY A 134 -6.65 0.61 4.14
C GLY A 134 -6.93 -0.88 4.24
N GLY A 135 -8.19 -1.26 4.14
CA GLY A 135 -8.64 -2.65 4.17
C GLY A 135 -9.91 -2.84 3.36
N ASP A 136 -10.06 -4.05 2.83
CA ASP A 136 -11.22 -4.53 2.10
C ASP A 136 -11.73 -5.81 2.78
N PRO A 137 -12.80 -5.72 3.59
CA PRO A 137 -13.40 -6.88 4.25
C PRO A 137 -13.99 -7.91 3.28
N ASP A 138 -14.43 -7.50 2.08
CA ASP A 138 -15.12 -8.38 1.14
C ASP A 138 -14.14 -9.38 0.48
N THR A 139 -12.89 -8.96 0.30
CA THR A 139 -11.80 -9.79 -0.26
C THR A 139 -10.81 -10.28 0.78
N ASP A 140 -11.02 -9.96 2.06
CA ASP A 140 -10.13 -10.24 3.18
C ASP A 140 -8.69 -9.74 2.94
N LEU A 141 -8.54 -8.52 2.41
CA LEU A 141 -7.24 -7.89 2.13
C LEU A 141 -7.05 -6.61 2.95
N ALA A 142 -5.82 -6.35 3.36
CA ALA A 142 -5.45 -5.11 4.01
C ALA A 142 -4.02 -4.68 3.70
N VAL A 143 -3.81 -3.37 3.69
CA VAL A 143 -2.48 -2.76 3.61
C VAL A 143 -2.20 -2.00 4.90
N ILE A 144 -1.07 -2.33 5.51
CA ILE A 144 -0.51 -1.63 6.66
C ILE A 144 0.83 -0.99 6.30
N LYS A 145 1.26 -0.02 7.08
CA LYS A 145 2.52 0.70 6.89
C LYS A 145 3.38 0.67 8.14
N ILE A 146 4.67 0.44 7.95
CA ILE A 146 5.71 0.58 8.97
C ILE A 146 6.76 1.62 8.56
N GLU A 147 7.41 2.20 9.56
CA GLU A 147 8.55 3.09 9.38
C GLU A 147 9.85 2.32 9.63
N ALA A 148 10.39 1.70 8.58
CA ALA A 148 11.65 0.96 8.61
C ALA A 148 12.63 1.49 7.55
N PRO A 149 13.95 1.42 7.78
CA PRO A 149 14.91 1.80 6.75
C PRO A 149 14.75 0.93 5.50
N ALA A 150 14.71 1.54 4.31
CA ALA A 150 14.53 0.84 3.04
C ALA A 150 15.55 -0.30 2.83
N ALA A 151 16.79 -0.16 3.33
CA ALA A 151 17.81 -1.20 3.28
C ALA A 151 17.47 -2.50 4.05
N GLN A 152 16.43 -2.49 4.89
CA GLN A 152 15.93 -3.65 5.64
C GLN A 152 14.64 -4.22 5.04
N LEU A 153 14.12 -3.60 3.99
CA LEU A 153 12.92 -4.06 3.28
C LEU A 153 13.36 -4.87 2.07
N THR A 154 12.77 -6.04 1.91
CA THR A 154 12.89 -6.85 0.69
C THR A 154 11.52 -6.90 0.08
N VAL A 155 11.36 -6.30 -1.09
CA VAL A 155 10.07 -6.28 -1.78
C VAL A 155 9.80 -7.67 -2.36
N VAL A 156 8.58 -8.16 -2.13
CA VAL A 156 8.08 -9.37 -2.78
C VAL A 156 7.43 -8.95 -4.11
N PRO A 157 7.99 -9.37 -5.26
CA PRO A 157 7.51 -8.99 -6.58
C PRO A 157 6.18 -9.67 -6.97
#